data_AF-A0A1J4SND8-F1
#
_entry.id   AF-A0A1J4SND8-F1
#
_cell.length_a   1.000
_cell.length_b   1.000
_cell.length_c   1.000
_cell.angle_alpha   90.00
_cell.angle_beta   90.00
_cell.angle_gamma   90.00
#
_symmetry.space_group_name_H-M   'P 1'
#
loop_
_entity.id
_entity.type
_entity.pdbx_description
1 polymer ?
#
loop_
_entity_poly.entity_id
_entity_poly.type
_entity_poly.pdbx_seq_one_letter_code
_entity_poly.pdbx_strand_id
1 'polypeptide(L)' 'MAEEEWIFAEKLPMDDADPKALLRKWANVAEDMALVPELNVRMRVEEGHFIIEVSPELYDVFRTA' A
#
# COMPACT_ATOMS: atom_id res chain seq x y z
N MET A 1 -10.75 -9.97 18.52
CA MET A 1 -10.25 -10.31 17.17
C MET A 1 -9.61 -9.03 16.69
N ALA A 2 -8.28 -8.99 16.59
CA ALA A 2 -7.61 -7.78 16.12
C ALA A 2 -8.06 -7.56 14.69
N GLU A 3 -8.82 -6.50 14.45
CA GLU A 3 -9.04 -5.99 13.11
C GLU A 3 -7.64 -5.69 12.58
N GLU A 4 -7.19 -6.40 11.55
CA GLU A 4 -5.91 -6.12 10.90
C GLU A 4 -5.96 -4.66 10.44
N GLU A 5 -5.34 -3.76 11.21
CA GLU A 5 -5.47 -2.31 11.06
C GLU A 5 -4.65 -1.90 9.84
N TRP A 6 -5.29 -1.92 8.67
CA TRP A 6 -4.72 -1.47 7.42
C TRP A 6 -4.54 0.05 7.46
N ILE A 7 -3.32 0.51 7.22
CA ILE A 7 -2.98 1.93 7.29
C ILE A 7 -3.03 2.52 5.89
N PHE A 8 -3.73 3.63 5.74
CA PHE A 8 -3.73 4.41 4.52
C PHE A 8 -2.32 4.91 4.20
N ALA A 9 -1.79 4.48 3.06
CA ALA A 9 -0.45 4.88 2.62
C ALA A 9 -0.51 5.98 1.57
N GLU A 10 -1.30 5.78 0.50
CA GLU A 10 -1.27 6.67 -0.66
C GLU A 10 -2.62 6.64 -1.42
N LYS A 11 -3.05 7.79 -1.96
CA LYS A 11 -4.23 7.91 -2.83
C LYS A 11 -3.84 8.57 -4.13
N LEU A 12 -4.23 7.98 -5.26
CA LEU A 12 -4.11 8.61 -6.57
C LEU A 12 -5.42 8.61 -7.36
N PRO A 13 -5.71 9.69 -8.11
CA PRO A 13 -6.82 9.70 -9.07
C PRO A 13 -6.59 8.69 -10.19
N MET A 14 -7.65 8.02 -10.63
CA MET A 14 -7.57 7.02 -11.69
C MET A 14 -7.14 7.59 -13.06
N ASP A 15 -7.35 8.89 -13.29
CA ASP A 15 -7.05 9.57 -14.55
C ASP A 15 -5.55 9.86 -14.77
N ASP A 16 -4.79 10.01 -13.68
CA ASP A 16 -3.42 10.58 -13.74
C ASP A 16 -2.32 9.53 -13.51
N ALA A 17 -2.66 8.32 -13.06
CA ALA A 17 -1.66 7.33 -12.68
C ALA A 17 -2.03 5.88 -13.01
N ASP A 18 -1.00 5.10 -13.35
CA ASP A 18 -1.13 3.66 -13.51
C ASP A 18 -1.20 2.99 -12.12
N PRO A 19 -2.35 2.41 -11.73
CA PRO A 19 -2.51 1.75 -10.43
C PRO A 19 -1.52 0.61 -10.23
N LYS A 20 -1.08 -0.04 -11.31
CA LYS A 20 -0.11 -1.13 -11.22
C LYS A 20 1.27 -0.60 -10.88
N ALA A 21 1.62 0.60 -11.36
CA ALA A 21 2.88 1.24 -10.98
C ALA A 21 2.89 1.57 -9.49
N LEU A 22 1.76 2.04 -8.97
CA LEU A 22 1.61 2.34 -7.55
C LEU A 22 1.70 1.07 -6.70
N LEU A 23 0.93 0.04 -7.05
CA LEU A 23 0.98 -1.24 -6.36
C LEU A 23 2.39 -1.85 -6.41
N ARG A 24 3.06 -1.77 -7.56
CA ARG A 24 4.44 -2.28 -7.73
C ARG A 24 5.45 -1.51 -6.90
N LYS A 25 5.33 -0.18 -6.78
CA LYS A 25 6.16 0.64 -5.90
C LYS A 25 6.07 0.11 -4.46
N TRP A 26 4.85 -0.06 -3.96
CA TRP A 26 4.63 -0.56 -2.60
C TRP A 26 5.02 -2.03 -2.43
N ALA A 27 4.82 -2.86 -3.45
CA ALA A 27 5.26 -4.24 -3.45
C ALA A 27 6.79 -4.35 -3.35
N ASN A 28 7.53 -3.54 -4.12
CA ASN A 28 8.98 -3.51 -4.04
C ASN A 28 9.46 -3.10 -2.64
N VAL A 29 8.82 -2.10 -2.01
CA VAL A 29 9.15 -1.69 -0.63
C VAL A 29 8.91 -2.84 0.34
N ALA A 30 7.82 -3.60 0.18
CA ALA A 30 7.58 -4.79 0.99
C ALA A 30 8.66 -5.85 0.77
N GLU A 31 9.05 -6.13 -0.48
CA GLU A 31 10.13 -7.07 -0.80
C GLU A 31 11.48 -6.65 -0.22
N ASP A 32 11.84 -5.36 -0.33
CA ASP A 32 13.09 -4.80 0.23
C ASP A 32 13.16 -4.99 1.75
N MET A 33 12.01 -5.00 2.42
CA MET A 33 11.86 -5.23 3.86
C MET A 33 11.69 -6.70 4.24
N ALA A 34 11.86 -7.62 3.28
CA ALA A 34 11.61 -9.05 3.46
C ALA A 34 10.18 -9.38 3.92
N LEU A 35 9.23 -8.51 3.60
CA LEU A 35 7.79 -8.72 3.82
C LEU A 35 7.14 -9.26 2.54
N VAL A 36 6.04 -10.00 2.70
CA VAL A 36 5.27 -10.53 1.57
C VAL A 36 4.34 -9.43 1.05
N PRO A 37 4.51 -8.92 -0.19
CA PRO A 37 3.71 -7.82 -0.71
C PRO A 37 2.21 -8.06 -0.66
N GLU A 38 1.76 -9.26 -1.04
CA GLU A 38 0.34 -9.61 -1.12
C GLU A 38 -0.35 -9.64 0.26
N LEU A 39 0.44 -9.78 1.33
CA LEU A 39 -0.04 -9.77 2.71
C LEU A 39 0.14 -8.42 3.40
N ASN A 40 0.96 -7.53 2.83
CA ASN A 40 1.36 -6.27 3.45
C ASN A 40 0.93 -5.03 2.65
N VAL A 41 0.47 -5.21 1.41
CA VAL A 41 0.02 -4.14 0.52
C VAL A 41 -1.31 -4.55 -0.08
N ARG A 42 -2.30 -3.68 0.05
CA ARG A 42 -3.63 -3.85 -0.52
C ARG A 42 -4.04 -2.60 -1.26
N MET A 43 -4.63 -2.80 -2.43
CA MET A 43 -5.22 -1.71 -3.22
C MET A 43 -6.74 -1.81 -3.16
N ARG A 44 -7.39 -0.67 -2.93
CA ARG A 44 -8.84 -0.51 -3.07
C ARG A 44 -9.16 0.64 -4.03
N VAL A 45 -10.31 0.57 -4.66
CA VAL A 45 -10.83 1.64 -5.53
C VAL A 45 -11.99 2.30 -4.83
N GLU A 46 -11.92 3.61 -4.67
CA GLU A 46 -12.93 4.41 -3.96
C GLU A 46 -13.14 5.73 -4.71
N GLU A 47 -14.38 6.01 -5.11
CA GLU A 47 -14.78 7.27 -5.76
C GLU A 47 -13.86 7.71 -6.92
N GLY A 48 -13.46 6.79 -7.80
CA GLY A 48 -12.58 7.10 -8.93
C GLY A 48 -11.12 7.36 -8.54
N HIS A 49 -10.71 6.92 -7.35
CA HIS A 49 -9.34 6.97 -6.88
C HIS A 49 -8.86 5.58 -6.48
N PHE A 50 -7.58 5.32 -6.77
CA PHE A 50 -6.85 4.20 -6.20
C PHE A 50 -6.35 4.59 -4.82
N ILE A 51 -6.65 3.76 -3.83
CA ILE A 51 -6.18 3.90 -2.47
C ILE A 51 -5.31 2.68 -2.17
N ILE A 52 -4.08 2.93 -1.74
CA ILE A 52 -3.18 1.92 -1.22
C ILE A 52 -3.24 1.94 0.29
N GLU A 53 -3.47 0.76 0.84
CA GLU A 53 -3.38 0.48 2.25
C GLU A 53 -2.25 -0.52 2.47
N VAL A 54 -1.53 -0.33 3.56
CA VAL A 54 -0.39 -1.17 3.90
C VAL A 54 -0.52 -1.67 5.32
N SER A 55 0.16 -2.77 5.63
CA SER A 55 0.24 -3.27 6.99
C SER A 55 0.97 -2.26 7.89
N PRO A 56 0.70 -2.28 9.21
CA PRO A 56 1.41 -1.44 10.16
C PRO A 56 2.92 -1.72 10.16
N GLU A 57 3.34 -2.96 9.89
CA GLU A 57 4.77 -3.32 9.77
C GLU A 57 5.44 -2.60 8.60
N LEU A 58 4.80 -2.55 7.44
CA LEU A 58 5.33 -1.81 6.29
C LEU A 58 5.29 -0.29 6.51
N TYR A 59 4.22 0.20 7.14
CA TYR A 59 4.04 1.63 7.42
C TYR A 59 5.08 2.17 8.41
N ASP A 60 5.40 1.40 9.45
CA ASP A 60 6.38 1.80 10.48
C ASP A 60 7.77 1.98 9.89
N VAL A 61 8.14 1.10 8.95
CA VAL A 61 9.37 1.23 8.17
C VAL A 61 9.34 2.51 7.33
N PHE A 62 8.26 2.72 6.56
CA PHE A 62 8.14 3.88 5.69
C PHE A 62 8.18 5.20 6.45
N ARG A 63 7.57 5.25 7.64
CA ARG A 63 7.54 6.44 8.50
C ARG A 63 8.92 6.82 9.06
N THR A 64 9.85 5.87 9.13
CA THR A 64 11.15 6.04 9.78
C THR A 64 12.30 6.26 8.78
N ALA A 65 12.03 6.12 7.48
CA ALA A 65 12.98 6.38 6.38
C ALA A 65 12.96 7.85 5.92
#